data_AF-A0A975KRN1-F1
#
_entry.id   AF-A0A975KRN1-F1
#
_cell.length_a   1.000
_cell.length_b   1.000
_cell.length_c   1.000
_cell.angle_alpha   90.00
_cell.angle_beta   90.00
_cell.angle_gamma   90.00
#
_symmetry.space_group_name_H-M   'P 1'
#
loop_
_entity.id
_entity.type
_entity.pdbx_description
1 polymer ?
#
loop_
_entity_poly.entity_id
_entity_poly.type
_entity_poly.pdbx_seq_one_letter_code
_entity_poly.pdbx_strand_id
1 'polypeptide(L)'
;MVVEVSRDFLQGIDTLVKVEEDQIFRGMEIWHLNMLVSAIESNLIPLADSEKYMLIKLPNGRVPKVTLSILYRLQLLGYVPIIVGVETSLNNRSSLGTIQKLVTKGALIQVKASSVIGNRGKSIQKYTMKLCKNKLVHFVDLDTYHSNKKRSPQKNVYKYLQKKISIEYVQFLQANEKHVSNGTDFHVPIPKVRKLKYPRIIMIG
;
A
#
# COMPACT_ATOMS: atom_id res chain seq x y z
N MET A 1 -7.63 11.57 -5.23
CA MET A 1 -6.27 11.09 -4.93
C MET A 1 -5.37 11.13 -6.16
N VAL A 2 -4.65 12.24 -6.32
CA VAL A 2 -3.46 12.36 -7.17
C VAL A 2 -2.29 12.40 -6.18
N VAL A 3 -1.34 11.47 -6.30
CA VAL A 3 -0.06 11.54 -5.55
C VAL A 3 0.97 11.99 -6.57
N GLU A 4 1.50 13.21 -6.44
CA GLU A 4 2.66 13.65 -7.22
C GLU A 4 3.91 13.05 -6.57
N VAL A 5 4.95 12.83 -7.36
CA VAL A 5 6.26 12.35 -6.91
C VAL A 5 7.25 13.44 -7.29
N SER A 6 7.75 14.23 -6.34
CA SER A 6 8.89 15.10 -6.63
C SER A 6 10.16 14.28 -6.51
N ARG A 7 10.80 14.01 -7.66
CA ARG A 7 12.07 13.30 -7.71
C ARG A 7 13.20 14.24 -7.35
N ASP A 8 13.31 14.58 -6.07
CA ASP A 8 14.56 15.15 -5.58
C ASP A 8 15.50 13.99 -5.27
N PHE A 9 16.41 13.75 -6.22
CA PHE A 9 17.34 12.64 -6.23
C PHE A 9 18.44 12.85 -5.17
N LEU A 10 18.07 12.76 -3.89
CA LEU A 10 19.02 12.63 -2.80
C LEU A 10 19.03 11.15 -2.37
N GLN A 11 20.05 10.44 -2.83
CA GLN A 11 20.49 9.16 -2.26
C GLN A 11 19.43 8.02 -2.25
N GLY A 12 18.51 7.95 -3.23
CA GLY A 12 17.57 6.83 -3.38
C GLY A 12 16.37 6.85 -2.42
N ILE A 13 16.05 8.04 -1.91
CA ILE A 13 14.79 8.38 -1.23
C ILE A 13 14.01 9.28 -2.21
N ASP A 14 12.87 8.82 -2.70
CA ASP A 14 11.99 9.69 -3.50
C ASP A 14 11.02 10.40 -2.54
N THR A 15 10.84 11.71 -2.69
CA THR A 15 9.80 12.44 -1.96
C THR A 15 8.52 12.44 -2.79
N LEU A 16 7.44 11.90 -2.25
CA LEU A 16 6.11 12.06 -2.83
C LEU A 16 5.56 13.42 -2.38
N VAL A 17 5.00 14.20 -3.29
CA VAL A 17 4.40 15.49 -3.00
C VAL A 17 2.98 15.40 -3.53
N LYS A 18 1.94 15.17 -2.73
CA LYS A 18 0.56 15.26 -3.23
C LYS A 18 0.18 16.74 -3.36
N VAL A 19 -0.39 17.16 -4.49
CA VAL A 19 -1.03 18.47 -4.65
C VAL A 19 -2.51 18.26 -4.94
N GLU A 20 -3.39 18.66 -4.01
CA GLU A 20 -4.84 18.79 -4.25
C GLU A 20 -5.23 20.25 -3.98
N GLU A 21 -5.73 20.97 -5.00
CA GLU A 21 -6.44 22.26 -4.92
C GLU A 21 -6.05 23.15 -3.71
N ASP A 22 -4.76 23.50 -3.59
CA ASP A 22 -4.10 24.34 -2.56
C ASP A 22 -3.50 23.65 -1.31
N GLN A 23 -3.49 22.32 -1.23
CA GLN A 23 -2.78 21.57 -0.18
C GLN A 23 -1.68 20.67 -0.75
N ILE A 24 -0.45 20.94 -0.30
CA ILE A 24 0.73 20.11 -0.57
C ILE A 24 0.87 19.13 0.60
N PHE A 25 0.88 17.82 0.31
CA PHE A 25 1.17 16.78 1.29
C PHE A 25 2.46 16.07 0.89
N ARG A 26 3.55 16.34 1.61
CA ARG A 26 4.79 15.59 1.45
C ARG A 26 4.62 14.18 2.01
N GLY A 27 5.21 13.20 1.36
CA GLY A 27 5.32 11.81 1.75
C GLY A 27 6.66 11.29 1.27
N MET A 28 7.11 10.15 1.74
CA MET A 28 8.40 9.58 1.32
C MET A 28 8.14 8.23 0.68
N GLU A 29 8.69 7.97 -0.50
CA GLU A 29 8.74 6.64 -1.09
C GLU A 29 10.16 6.09 -0.90
N ILE A 30 10.31 5.18 0.05
CA ILE A 30 11.61 4.56 0.30
C ILE A 30 11.67 3.25 -0.47
N TRP A 31 12.57 3.18 -1.45
CA TRP A 31 12.76 2.01 -2.31
C TRP A 31 13.67 0.96 -1.68
N HIS A 32 14.52 1.39 -0.74
CA HIS A 32 15.51 0.56 -0.07
C HIS A 32 15.28 0.54 1.43
N LEU A 33 14.78 -0.59 1.90
CA LEU A 33 14.46 -0.84 3.29
C LEU A 33 15.65 -0.63 4.25
N ASN A 34 16.89 -0.86 3.78
CA ASN A 34 18.10 -0.58 4.56
C ASN A 34 18.36 0.93 4.73
N MET A 35 18.00 1.75 3.74
CA MET A 35 18.15 3.19 3.82
C MET A 35 17.12 3.80 4.78
N LEU A 36 15.92 3.21 4.87
CA LEU A 36 14.95 3.59 5.90
C LEU A 36 15.51 3.39 7.32
N VAL A 37 16.25 2.31 7.57
CA VAL A 37 16.86 2.05 8.89
C VAL A 37 17.87 3.16 9.23
N SER A 38 18.78 3.45 8.30
CA SER A 38 19.77 4.52 8.49
C SER A 38 19.14 5.90 8.59
N ALA A 39 18.06 6.17 7.84
CA ALA A 39 17.32 7.43 7.89
C ALA A 39 16.58 7.61 9.22
N ILE A 40 15.98 6.54 9.76
CA ILE A 40 15.40 6.55 11.13
C ILE A 40 16.49 6.86 12.15
N GLU A 41 17.63 6.17 12.06
CA GLU A 41 18.73 6.30 13.03
C GLU A 41 19.42 7.67 12.96
N SER A 42 19.36 8.33 11.80
CA SER A 42 19.97 9.64 11.57
C SER A 42 18.99 10.82 11.69
N ASN A 43 17.73 10.58 12.10
CA ASN A 43 16.64 11.58 12.08
C ASN A 43 16.43 12.27 10.72
N LEU A 44 16.80 11.62 9.62
CA LEU A 44 16.76 12.17 8.25
C LEU A 44 15.41 11.99 7.56
N ILE A 45 14.36 11.58 8.28
CA ILE A 45 13.03 11.38 7.72
C ILE A 45 12.36 12.76 7.60
N PRO A 46 12.18 13.29 6.38
CA PRO A 46 11.46 14.53 6.19
C PRO A 46 10.02 14.30 6.62
N LEU A 47 9.54 15.15 7.53
CA LEU A 47 8.16 15.17 7.99
C LEU A 47 7.24 15.30 6.76
N ALA A 48 6.43 14.27 6.55
CA ALA A 48 5.22 14.40 5.76
C ALA A 48 4.30 15.40 6.47
N ASP A 49 3.61 16.30 5.77
CA ASP A 49 2.75 17.32 6.39
C ASP A 49 1.60 16.72 7.24
N SER A 50 1.34 15.41 7.12
CA SER A 50 0.37 14.69 7.96
C SER A 50 0.94 14.08 9.25
N GLU A 51 2.25 14.15 9.49
CA GLU A 51 3.06 13.59 10.61
C GLU A 51 2.83 12.11 10.98
N LYS A 52 1.85 11.44 10.36
CA LYS A 52 1.31 10.16 10.83
C LYS A 52 1.45 9.07 9.79
N TYR A 53 1.22 9.33 8.52
CA TYR A 53 1.23 8.28 7.50
C TYR A 53 2.51 8.30 6.67
N MET A 54 3.17 7.15 6.51
CA MET A 54 4.41 7.02 5.73
C MET A 54 4.28 5.98 4.62
N LEU A 55 4.56 6.38 3.37
CA LEU A 55 4.56 5.44 2.24
C LEU A 55 5.86 4.63 2.22
N ILE A 56 5.78 3.34 1.92
CA ILE A 56 6.94 2.45 1.86
C ILE A 56 6.82 1.55 0.65
N LYS A 57 7.75 1.66 -0.28
CA LYS A 57 7.80 0.78 -1.45
C LYS A 57 8.66 -0.42 -1.14
N LEU A 58 8.09 -1.60 -1.36
CA LEU A 58 8.86 -2.82 -1.20
C LEU A 58 9.67 -3.15 -2.46
N PRO A 59 10.93 -3.61 -2.31
CA PRO A 59 11.75 -4.00 -3.44
C PRO A 59 11.12 -5.20 -4.15
N ASN A 60 10.84 -5.04 -5.46
CA ASN A 60 10.28 -6.09 -6.32
C ASN A 60 9.02 -6.78 -5.75
N GLY A 61 8.17 -6.06 -5.00
CA GLY A 61 6.92 -6.58 -4.42
C GLY A 61 7.09 -7.72 -3.39
N ARG A 62 8.33 -7.98 -2.94
CA ARG A 62 8.65 -8.94 -1.89
C ARG A 62 8.63 -8.24 -0.53
N VAL A 63 8.26 -8.97 0.51
CA VAL A 63 8.40 -8.52 1.90
C VAL A 63 9.69 -9.12 2.47
N PRO A 64 10.80 -8.35 2.55
CA PRO A 64 12.00 -8.78 3.26
C PRO A 64 11.71 -9.22 4.70
N LYS A 65 12.53 -10.13 5.26
CA LYS A 65 12.38 -10.59 6.65
C LYS A 65 12.40 -9.43 7.65
N VAL A 66 13.24 -8.42 7.40
CA VAL A 66 13.42 -7.22 8.23
C VAL A 66 12.27 -6.21 8.13
N THR A 67 11.30 -6.42 7.22
CA THR A 67 10.18 -5.48 7.04
C THR A 67 9.40 -5.28 8.33
N LEU A 68 9.07 -6.36 9.05
CA LEU A 68 8.26 -6.26 10.27
C LEU A 68 8.95 -5.49 11.40
N SER A 69 10.26 -5.67 11.58
CA SER A 69 11.01 -4.92 12.61
C SER A 69 11.05 -3.43 12.29
N ILE A 70 11.11 -3.07 11.01
CA ILE A 70 11.13 -1.68 10.57
C ILE A 70 9.76 -1.03 10.73
N LEU A 71 8.69 -1.73 10.35
CA LEU A 71 7.32 -1.25 10.57
C LEU A 71 7.05 -1.02 12.05
N TYR A 72 7.54 -1.92 12.91
CA TYR A 72 7.44 -1.76 14.35
C TYR A 72 8.17 -0.51 14.85
N ARG A 73 9.41 -0.27 14.40
CA ARG A 73 10.17 0.95 14.76
C ARG A 73 9.45 2.22 14.32
N LEU A 74 8.90 2.25 13.11
CA LEU A 74 8.11 3.39 12.61
C LEU A 74 6.88 3.65 13.48
N GLN A 75 6.18 2.60 13.89
CA GLN A 75 5.03 2.72 14.78
C GLN A 75 5.38 3.24 16.17
N LEU A 76 6.55 2.87 16.71
CA LEU A 76 7.06 3.46 17.97
C LEU A 76 7.34 4.96 17.84
N LEU A 77 7.68 5.42 16.64
CA LEU A 77 7.87 6.85 16.33
C LEU A 77 6.55 7.57 16.01
N GLY A 78 5.39 6.90 16.13
CA GLY A 78 4.07 7.47 15.85
C GLY A 78 3.59 7.32 14.41
N TYR A 79 4.38 6.70 13.52
CA TYR A 79 4.00 6.54 12.11
C TYR A 79 3.17 5.27 11.84
N VAL A 80 2.20 5.42 10.95
CA VAL A 80 1.40 4.35 10.35
C VAL A 80 1.92 4.08 8.93
N PRO A 81 2.59 2.94 8.70
CA PRO A 81 3.19 2.64 7.40
C PRO A 81 2.14 2.20 6.37
N ILE A 82 2.20 2.77 5.18
CA ILE A 82 1.41 2.43 3.99
C ILE A 82 2.33 1.75 2.98
N ILE A 83 2.19 0.44 2.81
CA ILE A 83 2.98 -0.34 1.86
C ILE A 83 2.41 -0.19 0.45
N VAL A 84 3.23 0.28 -0.48
CA VAL A 84 2.83 0.46 -1.88
C VAL A 84 3.39 -0.65 -2.77
N GLY A 85 2.66 -0.99 -3.84
CA GLY A 85 3.18 -1.78 -4.95
C GLY A 85 3.35 -3.27 -4.69
N VAL A 86 2.70 -3.82 -3.67
CA VAL A 86 2.73 -5.26 -3.32
C VAL A 86 2.25 -6.17 -4.45
N GLU A 87 1.54 -5.62 -5.45
CA GLU A 87 0.95 -6.33 -6.57
C GLU A 87 1.80 -6.34 -7.86
N THR A 88 2.87 -5.56 -7.91
CA THR A 88 3.59 -5.23 -9.15
C THR A 88 4.55 -6.32 -9.66
N SER A 89 4.98 -7.25 -8.81
CA SER A 89 5.95 -8.29 -9.16
C SER A 89 5.25 -9.55 -9.65
N LEU A 90 5.48 -10.04 -10.87
CA LEU A 90 4.80 -11.24 -11.39
C LEU A 90 5.40 -12.54 -10.85
N ASN A 91 6.73 -12.61 -10.76
CA ASN A 91 7.44 -13.85 -10.45
C ASN A 91 7.67 -14.06 -8.95
N ASN A 92 7.49 -13.01 -8.14
CA ASN A 92 8.03 -12.95 -6.77
C ASN A 92 7.05 -12.30 -5.79
N ARG A 93 5.75 -12.53 -5.97
CA ARG A 93 4.71 -11.97 -5.09
C ARG A 93 4.80 -12.53 -3.69
N SER A 94 4.63 -11.65 -2.72
CA SER A 94 4.41 -12.04 -1.34
C SER A 94 3.13 -12.87 -1.23
N SER A 95 3.12 -13.87 -0.35
CA SER A 95 1.93 -14.70 -0.16
C SER A 95 0.81 -13.87 0.47
N LEU A 96 -0.45 -14.33 0.30
CA LEU A 96 -1.60 -13.71 0.98
C LEU A 96 -1.37 -13.66 2.50
N GLY A 97 -0.79 -14.72 3.09
CA GLY A 97 -0.49 -14.79 4.52
C GLY A 97 0.58 -13.79 4.94
N THR A 98 1.55 -13.51 4.07
CA THR A 98 2.57 -12.49 4.31
C THR A 98 1.94 -11.09 4.35
N ILE A 99 1.09 -10.75 3.36
CA ILE A 99 0.39 -9.47 3.35
C ILE A 99 -0.57 -9.35 4.55
N GLN A 100 -1.29 -10.43 4.86
CA GLN A 100 -2.16 -10.47 6.04
C GLN A 100 -1.37 -10.23 7.34
N LYS A 101 -0.16 -10.77 7.45
CA LYS A 101 0.72 -10.53 8.61
C LYS A 101 1.11 -9.06 8.72
N LEU A 102 1.41 -8.38 7.61
CA LEU A 102 1.68 -6.94 7.61
C LEU A 102 0.49 -6.14 8.12
N VAL A 103 -0.71 -6.42 7.57
CA VAL A 103 -1.95 -5.72 7.95
C VAL A 103 -2.30 -5.96 9.42
N THR A 104 -2.16 -7.21 9.88
CA THR A 104 -2.38 -7.57 11.30
C THR A 104 -1.39 -6.86 12.24
N LYS A 105 -0.21 -6.47 11.73
CA LYS A 105 0.79 -5.70 12.46
C LYS A 105 0.65 -4.19 12.26
N GLY A 106 -0.49 -3.72 11.75
CA GLY A 106 -0.82 -2.30 11.67
C GLY A 106 -0.26 -1.58 10.44
N ALA A 107 0.22 -2.31 9.42
CA ALA A 107 0.58 -1.72 8.14
C ALA A 107 -0.63 -1.64 7.20
N LEU A 108 -0.76 -0.54 6.49
CA LEU A 108 -1.75 -0.34 5.45
C LEU A 108 -1.18 -0.74 4.09
N ILE A 109 -2.05 -0.95 3.10
CA ILE A 109 -1.66 -1.42 1.77
C ILE A 109 -2.34 -0.55 0.72
N GLN A 110 -1.54 -0.06 -0.22
CA GLN A 110 -1.98 0.66 -1.40
C GLN A 110 -1.64 -0.14 -2.67
N VAL A 111 -2.60 -0.23 -3.59
CA VAL A 111 -2.43 -0.86 -4.90
C VAL A 111 -2.79 0.12 -6.01
N LYS A 112 -2.30 -0.11 -7.22
CA LYS A 112 -2.61 0.71 -8.40
C LYS A 112 -3.97 0.35 -9.02
N ALA A 113 -4.70 1.36 -9.48
CA ALA A 113 -5.96 1.22 -10.20
C ALA A 113 -5.76 0.39 -11.47
N SER A 114 -4.66 0.62 -12.20
CA SER A 114 -4.29 -0.18 -13.39
C SER A 114 -4.10 -1.67 -13.07
N SER A 115 -3.66 -2.02 -11.86
CA SER A 115 -3.57 -3.40 -11.37
C SER A 115 -4.96 -3.99 -11.11
N VAL A 116 -5.89 -3.20 -10.56
CA VAL A 116 -7.27 -3.62 -10.24
C VAL A 116 -8.10 -3.87 -11.50
N ILE A 117 -8.04 -2.97 -12.48
CA ILE A 117 -8.82 -3.07 -13.73
C ILE A 117 -8.19 -4.00 -14.76
N GLY A 118 -6.92 -4.39 -14.56
CA GLY A 118 -6.24 -5.41 -15.35
C GLY A 118 -5.36 -4.91 -16.49
N ASN A 119 -5.11 -3.60 -16.57
CA ASN A 119 -4.22 -2.99 -17.58
C ASN A 119 -2.77 -3.47 -17.44
N ARG A 120 -2.37 -3.96 -16.27
CA ARG A 120 -1.04 -4.55 -16.02
C ARG A 120 -1.00 -6.07 -16.22
N GLY A 121 -2.05 -6.65 -16.80
CA GLY A 121 -2.14 -8.08 -17.12
C GLY A 121 -2.97 -8.90 -16.13
N LYS A 122 -3.58 -9.97 -16.64
CA LYS A 122 -4.56 -10.82 -15.94
C LYS A 122 -4.02 -11.43 -14.65
N SER A 123 -2.74 -11.81 -14.61
CA SER A 123 -2.12 -12.36 -13.40
C SER A 123 -2.03 -11.32 -12.28
N ILE A 124 -1.56 -10.09 -12.57
CA ILE A 124 -1.56 -8.98 -11.60
C ILE A 124 -2.99 -8.70 -11.13
N GLN A 125 -3.94 -8.64 -12.04
CA GLN A 125 -5.34 -8.40 -11.71
C GLN A 125 -5.90 -9.44 -10.74
N LYS A 126 -5.70 -10.74 -11.04
CA LYS A 126 -6.20 -11.84 -10.21
C LYS A 126 -5.66 -11.77 -8.79
N TYR A 127 -4.38 -11.45 -8.64
CA TYR A 127 -3.75 -11.30 -7.33
C TYR A 127 -4.24 -10.05 -6.59
N THR A 128 -4.27 -8.90 -7.28
CA THR A 128 -4.78 -7.64 -6.70
C THR A 128 -6.21 -7.80 -6.21
N MET A 129 -7.09 -8.39 -7.04
CA MET A 129 -8.47 -8.68 -6.65
C MET A 129 -8.57 -9.69 -5.50
N LYS A 130 -7.61 -10.62 -5.37
CA LYS A 130 -7.54 -11.51 -4.21
C LYS A 130 -7.24 -10.72 -2.94
N LEU A 131 -6.31 -9.76 -2.97
CA LEU A 131 -6.04 -8.88 -1.83
C LEU A 131 -7.29 -8.06 -1.45
N CYS A 132 -7.94 -7.41 -2.43
CA CYS A 132 -9.15 -6.62 -2.19
C CYS A 132 -10.30 -7.44 -1.60
N LYS A 133 -10.55 -8.65 -2.13
CA LYS A 133 -11.60 -9.55 -1.62
C LYS A 133 -11.36 -10.03 -0.19
N ASN A 134 -10.09 -10.12 0.23
CA ASN A 134 -9.72 -10.45 1.61
C ASN A 134 -9.60 -9.20 2.49
N LYS A 135 -10.04 -8.02 2.01
CA LYS A 135 -10.01 -6.74 2.72
C LYS A 135 -8.61 -6.36 3.22
N LEU A 136 -7.57 -6.73 2.44
CA LEU A 136 -6.17 -6.43 2.75
C LEU A 136 -5.69 -5.12 2.11
N VAL A 137 -6.49 -4.49 1.24
CA VAL A 137 -6.15 -3.25 0.55
C VAL A 137 -6.94 -2.11 1.18
N HIS A 138 -6.25 -1.00 1.43
CA HIS A 138 -6.76 0.16 2.16
C HIS A 138 -6.86 1.40 1.27
N PHE A 139 -6.06 1.45 0.21
CA PHE A 139 -6.02 2.55 -0.75
C PHE A 139 -5.87 2.07 -2.19
N VAL A 140 -6.37 2.87 -3.13
CA VAL A 140 -6.20 2.65 -4.58
C VAL A 140 -5.58 3.89 -5.20
N ASP A 141 -4.32 3.77 -5.64
CA ASP A 141 -3.64 4.79 -6.42
C ASP A 141 -4.25 4.88 -7.82
N LEU A 142 -4.70 6.05 -8.22
CA LEU A 142 -5.42 6.24 -9.47
C LEU A 142 -4.50 6.36 -10.71
N ASP A 143 -3.18 6.22 -10.55
CA ASP A 143 -2.17 6.27 -11.63
C ASP A 143 -2.24 7.58 -12.46
N THR A 144 -2.50 8.70 -11.80
CA THR A 144 -2.80 10.01 -12.44
C THR A 144 -1.62 10.66 -13.16
N TYR A 145 -0.42 10.12 -12.99
CA TYR A 145 0.81 10.64 -13.60
C TYR A 145 1.01 10.22 -15.08
N HIS A 146 0.30 9.19 -15.58
CA HIS A 146 0.43 8.83 -16.99
C HIS A 146 -0.50 9.70 -17.87
N SER A 147 0.14 10.73 -18.45
CA SER A 147 -0.38 11.70 -19.40
C SER A 147 -1.02 11.04 -20.64
N ASN A 148 -2.30 10.69 -20.52
CA ASN A 148 -3.24 10.73 -21.64
C ASN A 148 -4.66 10.85 -21.07
N LYS A 149 -5.14 12.10 -20.94
CA LYS A 149 -6.43 12.50 -20.34
C LYS A 149 -7.67 11.77 -20.89
N LYS A 150 -7.56 11.02 -22.00
CA LYS A 150 -8.66 10.26 -22.61
C LYS A 150 -8.97 8.90 -21.98
N ARG A 151 -8.11 8.35 -21.10
CA ARG A 151 -8.31 7.01 -20.47
C ARG A 151 -7.98 6.99 -18.98
N SER A 152 -8.41 8.00 -18.22
CA SER A 152 -8.19 8.02 -16.76
C SER A 152 -8.85 6.78 -16.10
N PRO A 153 -8.08 5.89 -15.45
CA PRO A 153 -8.60 4.72 -14.72
C PRO A 153 -9.55 5.09 -13.56
N GLN A 154 -9.57 6.37 -13.17
CA GLN A 154 -10.28 6.91 -12.01
C GLN A 154 -11.77 6.56 -11.96
N LYS A 155 -12.51 6.82 -13.04
CA LYS A 155 -13.98 6.64 -13.02
C LYS A 155 -14.41 5.17 -13.08
N ASN A 156 -13.51 4.27 -13.48
CA ASN A 156 -13.83 2.87 -13.69
C ASN A 156 -13.44 1.97 -12.52
N VAL A 157 -12.39 2.30 -11.76
CA VAL A 157 -11.92 1.39 -10.70
C VAL A 157 -12.91 1.25 -9.55
N TYR A 158 -13.51 2.34 -9.06
CA TYR A 158 -14.48 2.27 -7.98
C TYR A 158 -15.79 1.60 -8.42
N LYS A 159 -16.29 1.89 -9.63
CA LYS A 159 -17.43 1.17 -10.21
C LYS A 159 -17.14 -0.33 -10.36
N TYR A 160 -15.92 -0.68 -10.79
CA TYR A 160 -15.49 -2.06 -10.93
C TYR A 160 -15.43 -2.77 -9.57
N LEU A 161 -14.86 -2.14 -8.55
CA LEU A 161 -14.80 -2.67 -7.19
C LEU A 161 -16.18 -2.79 -6.55
N GLN A 162 -17.07 -1.83 -6.77
CA GLN A 162 -18.47 -1.90 -6.33
C GLN A 162 -19.16 -3.14 -6.92
N LYS A 163 -19.04 -3.35 -8.24
CA LYS A 163 -19.64 -4.50 -8.94
C LYS A 163 -19.02 -5.84 -8.53
N LYS A 164 -17.72 -5.88 -8.19
CA LYS A 164 -16.98 -7.12 -7.94
C LYS A 164 -16.83 -7.49 -6.46
N ILE A 165 -17.01 -6.52 -5.56
CA ILE A 165 -16.85 -6.68 -4.12
C ILE A 165 -18.10 -6.16 -3.42
N SER A 166 -18.23 -4.85 -3.21
CA SER A 166 -19.42 -4.22 -2.63
C SER A 166 -19.30 -2.69 -2.62
N ILE A 167 -20.41 -1.98 -2.39
CA ILE A 167 -20.42 -0.52 -2.23
C ILE A 167 -19.75 -0.09 -0.92
N GLU A 168 -19.92 -0.84 0.15
CA GLU A 168 -19.32 -0.56 1.46
C GLU A 168 -17.79 -0.64 1.39
N TYR A 169 -17.25 -1.51 0.55
CA TYR A 169 -15.81 -1.56 0.32
C TYR A 169 -15.28 -0.31 -0.38
N VAL A 170 -16.03 0.21 -1.34
CA VAL A 170 -15.66 1.45 -2.03
C VAL A 170 -15.73 2.64 -1.08
N GLN A 171 -16.80 2.72 -0.27
CA GLN A 171 -16.95 3.74 0.76
C GLN A 171 -15.82 3.67 1.79
N PHE A 172 -15.42 2.46 2.20
CA PHE A 172 -14.26 2.24 3.07
C PHE A 172 -12.97 2.82 2.46
N LEU A 173 -12.65 2.50 1.20
CA LEU A 173 -11.47 3.04 0.52
C LEU A 173 -11.50 4.57 0.45
N GLN A 174 -12.64 5.15 0.10
CA GLN A 174 -12.81 6.61 -0.02
C GLN A 174 -12.76 7.32 1.34
N ALA A 175 -13.29 6.71 2.40
CA ALA A 175 -13.20 7.25 3.76
C ALA A 175 -11.75 7.27 4.23
N ASN A 176 -10.99 6.20 4.00
CA ASN A 176 -9.57 6.12 4.38
C ASN A 176 -8.75 7.23 3.71
N GLU A 177 -9.00 7.54 2.43
CA GLU A 177 -8.32 8.64 1.73
C GLU A 177 -8.49 9.98 2.46
N LYS A 178 -9.70 10.26 2.97
CA LYS A 178 -9.97 11.47 3.77
C LYS A 178 -9.22 11.45 5.10
N HIS A 179 -9.21 10.29 5.77
CA HIS A 179 -8.53 10.15 7.05
C HIS A 179 -7.02 10.40 6.93
N VAL A 180 -6.39 9.83 5.91
CA VAL A 180 -4.97 10.06 5.62
C VAL A 180 -4.69 11.51 5.27
N SER A 181 -5.54 12.13 4.45
CA SER A 181 -5.40 13.55 4.11
C SER A 181 -5.53 14.47 5.32
N ASN A 182 -6.32 14.08 6.32
CA ASN A 182 -6.54 14.87 7.53
C ASN A 182 -5.62 14.47 8.70
N GLY A 183 -4.74 13.47 8.53
CA GLY A 183 -3.90 12.93 9.62
C GLY A 183 -4.69 12.23 10.74
N THR A 184 -5.97 11.93 10.53
CA THR A 184 -6.87 11.37 11.56
C THR A 184 -6.83 9.84 11.59
N ASP A 185 -7.05 9.24 12.76
CA ASP A 185 -7.21 7.78 12.88
C ASP A 185 -8.46 7.25 12.17
N PHE A 186 -8.38 6.00 11.74
CA PHE A 186 -9.53 5.26 11.24
C PHE A 186 -9.42 3.77 11.58
N HIS A 187 -10.59 3.11 11.65
CA HIS A 187 -10.64 1.70 11.96
C HIS A 187 -10.27 0.86 10.74
N VAL A 188 -9.20 0.06 10.88
CA VAL A 188 -8.83 -0.96 9.90
C VAL A 188 -9.49 -2.28 10.30
N PRO A 189 -10.39 -2.85 9.48
CA PRO A 189 -11.00 -4.14 9.77
C PRO A 189 -9.92 -5.21 9.90
N ILE A 190 -9.95 -5.95 11.01
CA ILE A 190 -9.01 -7.05 11.23
C ILE A 190 -9.24 -8.11 10.13
N PRO A 191 -8.21 -8.46 9.33
CA PRO A 191 -8.39 -9.45 8.29
C PRO A 191 -8.76 -10.81 8.88
N LYS A 192 -9.82 -11.44 8.39
CA LYS A 192 -10.21 -12.79 8.82
C LYS A 192 -9.02 -13.75 8.60
N VAL A 193 -8.47 -14.31 9.67
CA VAL A 193 -7.39 -15.31 9.59
C VAL A 193 -7.97 -16.58 8.98
N ARG A 194 -7.69 -16.83 7.70
CA ARG A 194 -7.87 -18.18 7.16
C ARG A 194 -6.78 -19.04 7.79
N LYS A 195 -7.17 -19.96 8.70
CA LYS A 195 -6.27 -21.00 9.21
C LYS A 195 -5.53 -21.62 8.02
N LEU A 196 -4.20 -21.58 8.04
CA LEU A 196 -3.39 -22.33 7.10
C LEU A 196 -3.81 -23.80 7.22
N LYS A 197 -4.29 -24.40 6.13
CA LYS A 197 -4.38 -25.87 6.06
C LYS A 197 -2.95 -26.38 6.00
N TYR A 198 -2.37 -26.71 7.14
CA TYR A 198 -1.16 -27.53 7.15
C TYR A 198 -1.50 -28.88 6.49
N PRO A 199 -0.69 -29.39 5.55
CA PRO A 199 -0.86 -30.76 5.10
C PRO A 199 -0.77 -31.67 6.32
N ARG A 200 -1.74 -32.59 6.47
CA ARG A 200 -1.66 -33.62 7.50
C ARG A 200 -0.35 -34.39 7.28
N ILE A 201 0.57 -34.32 8.24
CA ILE A 201 1.72 -35.22 8.28
C ILE A 201 1.11 -36.61 8.44
N ILE A 202 1.16 -37.42 7.38
CA ILE A 202 0.86 -38.85 7.47
C ILE A 202 2.07 -39.43 8.19
N MET A 203 1.93 -39.76 9.48
CA MET A 203 2.90 -40.65 10.11
C MET A 203 2.69 -42.02 9.48
N ILE A 204 3.68 -42.46 8.71
CA ILE A 204 3.76 -43.84 8.23
C ILE A 204 4.28 -44.62 9.45
N GLY A 205 3.38 -45.40 10.05
CA GLY A 205 3.71 -46.41 11.07
C GLY A 205 3.98 -47.75 10.42
#